data_AF-A0A961L619-F1
#
_entry.id   AF-A0A961L619-F1
#
_cell.length_a   1.000
_cell.length_b   1.000
_cell.length_c   1.000
_cell.angle_alpha   90.00
_cell.angle_beta   90.00
_cell.angle_gamma   90.00
#
_symmetry.space_group_name_H-M   'P 1'
#
loop_
_entity.id
_entity.type
_entity.pdbx_description
1 polymer ?
#
loop_
_entity_poly.entity_id
_entity_poly.type
_entity_poly.pdbx_seq_one_letter_code
_entity_poly.pdbx_strand_id
1 'polypeptide(L)'
;MLPFGHDAFIDVFRAYNTAIWPAQIAAYALGATILLLLIRPTPLGGKAVAAILGLMWLWTGLAYHAAFFSTINRAAYGFAALFFVQGLMLAWVAVAGRLDFRIRGGGRGGIGLAMIVYAMLIYPAIGAMAGQSYPGVPVFGVAPCPLVIFTFGVLLMAEPLLFRLLIIPLLWSLIGGSAAFLLRIPQDWMLLLSGVVVAAMLLLDRRRRSAKTQS
;
A
#
# COMPACT_ATOMS: atom_id res chain seq x y z
N MET A 1 2.97 1.72 -24.72
CA MET A 1 4.39 1.49 -24.35
C MET A 1 4.75 2.48 -23.25
N LEU A 2 5.57 2.09 -22.27
CA LEU A 2 6.02 3.01 -21.22
C LEU A 2 7.03 4.03 -21.82
N PRO A 3 7.08 5.28 -21.33
CA PRO A 3 8.01 6.28 -21.85
C PRO A 3 9.46 6.09 -21.37
N PHE A 4 9.73 5.04 -20.59
CA PHE A 4 11.03 4.73 -20.00
C PHE A 4 11.23 3.20 -19.92
N GLY A 5 12.50 2.78 -19.86
CA GLY A 5 12.90 1.37 -19.71
C GLY A 5 13.11 0.94 -18.25
N HIS A 6 13.50 -0.32 -18.07
CA HIS A 6 13.77 -0.93 -16.76
C HIS A 6 14.89 -0.19 -16.00
N ASP A 7 16.03 0.07 -16.64
CA ASP A 7 17.20 0.64 -15.94
C ASP A 7 16.91 2.05 -15.42
N ALA A 8 16.26 2.90 -16.23
CA ALA A 8 15.84 4.23 -15.80
C ALA A 8 14.88 4.19 -14.60
N PHE A 9 14.02 3.17 -14.52
CA PHE A 9 13.12 2.96 -13.38
C PHE A 9 13.89 2.55 -12.11
N ILE A 10 14.87 1.67 -12.24
CA ILE A 10 15.75 1.26 -11.13
C ILE A 10 16.61 2.43 -10.64
N ASP A 11 17.09 3.28 -11.54
CA ASP A 11 17.89 4.46 -11.19
C ASP A 11 17.10 5.50 -10.38
N VAL A 12 15.79 5.64 -10.64
CA VAL A 12 14.91 6.44 -9.79
C VAL A 12 14.91 5.91 -8.36
N PHE A 13 14.80 4.60 -8.16
CA PHE A 13 14.89 4.01 -6.81
C PHE A 13 16.26 4.22 -6.19
N ARG A 14 17.34 4.08 -6.96
CA ARG A 14 18.71 4.30 -6.45
C ARG A 14 18.87 5.72 -5.92
N ALA A 15 18.49 6.72 -6.71
CA ALA A 15 18.55 8.13 -6.33
C ALA A 15 17.65 8.42 -5.13
N TYR A 16 16.40 7.96 -5.18
CA TYR A 16 15.41 8.16 -4.13
C TYR A 16 15.86 7.56 -2.80
N ASN A 17 16.18 6.26 -2.78
CA ASN A 17 16.53 5.55 -1.55
C ASN A 17 17.78 6.09 -0.88
N THR A 18 18.77 6.50 -1.68
CA THR A 18 19.99 7.14 -1.18
C THR A 18 19.67 8.50 -0.55
N ALA A 19 18.82 9.30 -1.21
CA ALA A 19 18.47 10.64 -0.74
C ALA A 19 17.64 10.66 0.55
N ILE A 20 16.80 9.64 0.76
CA ILE A 20 15.92 9.59 1.94
C ILE A 20 16.49 8.78 3.10
N TRP A 21 17.66 8.16 2.97
CA TRP A 21 18.26 7.42 4.08
C TRP A 21 18.42 8.34 5.30
N PRO A 22 17.99 7.94 6.53
CA PRO A 22 17.54 6.61 6.97
C PRO A 22 16.02 6.42 7.08
N ALA A 23 15.19 7.17 6.34
CA ALA A 23 13.72 7.14 6.44
C ALA A 23 13.10 5.75 6.24
N GLN A 24 13.76 4.84 5.54
CA GLN A 24 13.33 3.45 5.41
C GLN A 24 13.22 2.74 6.78
N ILE A 25 14.16 3.00 7.69
CA ILE A 25 14.12 2.46 9.06
C ILE A 25 12.86 2.97 9.79
N ALA A 26 12.59 4.28 9.66
CA ALA A 26 11.39 4.88 10.24
C ALA A 26 10.10 4.26 9.64
N ALA A 27 10.07 4.02 8.32
CA ALA A 27 8.94 3.39 7.66
C ALA A 27 8.66 1.97 8.19
N TYR A 28 9.70 1.16 8.40
CA TYR A 28 9.56 -0.15 9.03
C TYR A 28 9.09 -0.06 10.48
N ALA A 29 9.64 0.88 11.27
CA ALA A 29 9.22 1.10 12.65
C ALA A 29 7.74 1.52 12.75
N LEU A 30 7.29 2.38 11.83
CA LEU A 30 5.90 2.78 11.71
C LEU A 30 4.99 1.60 11.29
N GLY A 31 5.42 0.76 10.35
CA GLY A 31 4.70 -0.46 9.98
C GLY A 31 4.59 -1.47 11.13
N ALA A 32 5.68 -1.65 11.89
CA ALA A 32 5.68 -2.47 13.11
C ALA A 32 4.75 -1.90 14.18
N THR A 33 4.68 -0.57 14.31
CA THR A 33 3.73 0.11 15.21
C THR A 33 2.29 -0.16 14.80
N ILE A 34 1.96 -0.11 13.50
CA ILE A 34 0.64 -0.50 13.01
C ILE A 34 0.34 -1.97 13.38
N LEU A 35 1.27 -2.89 13.11
CA LEU A 35 1.09 -4.30 13.47
C LEU A 35 0.83 -4.50 14.97
N LEU A 36 1.60 -3.82 15.82
CA LEU A 36 1.40 -3.85 17.27
C LEU A 36 0.02 -3.34 17.66
N LEU A 37 -0.47 -2.26 17.05
CA LEU A 37 -1.81 -1.72 17.31
C LEU A 37 -2.93 -2.63 16.80
N LEU A 38 -2.68 -3.41 15.73
CA LEU A 38 -3.63 -4.43 15.25
C LEU A 38 -3.73 -5.63 16.21
N ILE A 39 -2.62 -6.02 16.84
CA ILE A 39 -2.53 -7.13 17.81
C ILE A 39 -3.02 -6.69 19.20
N ARG A 40 -2.66 -5.47 19.61
CA ARG A 40 -3.01 -4.85 20.91
C ARG A 40 -3.77 -3.55 20.70
N PRO A 41 -5.08 -3.63 20.40
CA PRO A 41 -5.91 -2.46 20.11
C PRO A 41 -6.05 -1.56 21.34
N THR A 42 -5.98 -0.26 21.12
CA THR A 42 -6.14 0.77 22.15
C THR A 42 -7.24 1.76 21.72
N PRO A 43 -7.79 2.56 22.64
CA PRO A 43 -8.82 3.55 22.31
C PRO A 43 -8.40 4.56 21.21
N LEU A 44 -7.10 4.84 21.09
CA LEU A 44 -6.53 5.71 20.06
C LEU A 44 -5.86 4.95 18.92
N GLY A 45 -5.79 3.62 18.99
CA GLY A 45 -5.04 2.78 18.07
C GLY A 45 -5.52 2.93 16.64
N GLY A 46 -6.84 2.97 16.42
CA GLY A 46 -7.39 3.17 15.08
C GLY A 46 -7.06 4.53 14.46
N LYS A 47 -7.01 5.58 15.29
CA LYS A 47 -6.58 6.92 14.86
C LYS A 47 -5.10 6.91 14.47
N ALA A 48 -4.25 6.29 15.29
CA ALA A 48 -2.82 6.16 15.03
C ALA A 48 -2.56 5.35 13.75
N VAL A 49 -3.22 4.21 13.56
CA VAL A 49 -3.09 3.39 12.33
C VAL A 49 -3.45 4.21 11.09
N ALA A 50 -4.57 4.93 11.11
CA ALA A 50 -5.00 5.77 9.99
C ALA A 50 -4.03 6.93 9.74
N ALA A 51 -3.52 7.58 10.79
CA ALA A 51 -2.56 8.68 10.67
C ALA A 51 -1.22 8.20 10.08
N ILE A 52 -0.70 7.06 10.55
CA ILE A 52 0.56 6.49 10.06
C ILE A 52 0.42 6.09 8.58
N LEU A 53 -0.66 5.41 8.19
CA LEU A 53 -0.92 5.11 6.78
C LEU A 53 -1.04 6.40 5.96
N GLY A 54 -1.78 7.39 6.46
CA GLY A 54 -1.92 8.69 5.81
C GLY A 54 -0.57 9.35 5.54
N LEU A 55 0.32 9.36 6.53
CA LEU A 55 1.68 9.88 6.40
C LEU A 55 2.49 9.12 5.34
N MET A 56 2.46 7.79 5.32
CA MET A 56 3.16 6.99 4.31
C MET A 56 2.63 7.29 2.89
N TRP A 57 1.31 7.40 2.73
CA TRP A 57 0.69 7.75 1.44
C TRP A 57 1.08 9.15 0.97
N LEU A 58 1.05 10.14 1.87
CA LEU A 58 1.48 11.51 1.59
C LEU A 58 2.97 11.54 1.21
N TRP A 59 3.83 10.85 1.97
CA TRP A 59 5.25 10.75 1.69
C TRP A 59 5.51 10.15 0.31
N THR A 60 4.93 8.99 0.00
CA THR A 60 5.10 8.35 -1.31
C THR A 60 4.55 9.21 -2.46
N GLY A 61 3.45 9.93 -2.25
CA GLY A 61 2.91 10.87 -3.24
C GLY A 61 3.87 12.04 -3.51
N LEU A 62 4.37 12.69 -2.47
CA LEU A 62 5.19 13.89 -2.61
C LEU A 62 6.66 13.56 -2.92
N ALA A 63 7.30 12.72 -2.12
CA ALA A 63 8.69 12.38 -2.28
C ALA A 63 8.89 11.47 -3.50
N TYR A 64 8.33 10.26 -3.48
CA TYR A 64 8.57 9.32 -4.59
C TYR A 64 7.95 9.80 -5.91
N HIS A 65 6.64 10.04 -5.95
CA HIS A 65 5.97 10.35 -7.22
C HIS A 65 6.30 11.75 -7.75
N ALA A 66 6.07 12.81 -6.96
CA ALA A 66 6.23 14.17 -7.45
C ALA A 66 7.70 14.61 -7.60
N ALA A 67 8.60 14.23 -6.68
CA ALA A 67 9.98 14.71 -6.72
C ALA A 67 10.93 13.80 -7.54
N PHE A 68 10.80 12.47 -7.46
CA PHE A 68 11.74 11.55 -8.10
C PHE A 68 11.19 10.91 -9.38
N PHE A 69 10.01 10.29 -9.34
CA PHE A 69 9.47 9.55 -10.48
C PHE A 69 8.98 10.45 -11.62
N SER A 70 8.62 11.69 -11.32
CA SER A 70 8.23 12.71 -12.31
C SER A 70 9.34 13.07 -13.31
N THR A 71 10.60 12.83 -12.93
CA THR A 71 11.79 13.08 -13.78
C THR A 71 11.79 12.23 -15.05
N ILE A 72 11.27 10.99 -14.98
CA ILE A 72 11.20 10.07 -16.12
C ILE A 72 9.77 9.85 -16.62
N ASN A 73 8.76 10.27 -15.86
CA ASN A 73 7.36 10.05 -16.19
C ASN A 73 6.46 11.19 -15.73
N ARG A 74 6.03 12.06 -16.65
CA ARG A 74 5.11 13.17 -16.33
C ARG A 74 3.79 12.70 -15.71
N ALA A 75 3.32 11.49 -16.00
CA ALA A 75 2.11 10.94 -15.36
C ALA A 75 2.27 10.78 -13.84
N ALA A 76 3.50 10.78 -13.32
CA ALA A 76 3.78 10.73 -11.89
C ALA A 76 3.15 11.89 -11.11
N TYR A 77 2.90 13.05 -11.71
CA TYR A 77 2.15 14.12 -11.04
C TYR A 77 0.68 13.73 -10.79
N GLY A 78 0.06 13.01 -11.73
CA GLY A 78 -1.27 12.43 -11.53
C GLY A 78 -1.26 11.35 -10.44
N PHE A 79 -0.21 10.53 -10.41
CA PHE A 79 -0.03 9.51 -9.37
C PHE A 79 0.19 10.15 -8.00
N ALA A 80 0.99 11.22 -7.92
CA ALA A 80 1.20 12.01 -6.71
C ALA A 80 -0.13 12.56 -6.19
N ALA A 81 -0.99 13.11 -7.07
CA ALA A 81 -2.31 13.59 -6.68
C ALA A 81 -3.20 12.49 -6.11
N LEU A 82 -3.23 11.30 -6.73
CA LEU A 82 -3.96 10.14 -6.21
C LEU A 82 -3.46 9.74 -4.81
N PHE A 83 -2.15 9.63 -4.64
CA PHE A 83 -1.56 9.28 -3.35
C PHE A 83 -1.82 10.33 -2.28
N PHE A 84 -1.75 11.61 -2.66
CA PHE A 84 -2.03 12.73 -1.79
C PHE A 84 -3.47 12.71 -1.31
N VAL A 85 -4.44 12.52 -2.21
CA VAL A 85 -5.87 12.42 -1.87
C VAL A 85 -6.12 11.24 -0.92
N GLN A 86 -5.56 10.06 -1.20
CA GLN A 86 -5.69 8.91 -0.31
C GLN A 86 -5.08 9.18 1.08
N GLY A 87 -3.92 9.85 1.12
CA GLY A 87 -3.29 10.28 2.37
C GLY A 87 -4.18 11.21 3.19
N LEU A 88 -4.82 12.20 2.55
CA LEU A 88 -5.77 13.10 3.20
C LEU A 88 -7.04 12.37 3.68
N MET A 89 -7.56 11.42 2.90
CA MET A 89 -8.72 10.62 3.31
C MET A 89 -8.42 9.81 4.58
N LEU A 90 -7.22 9.24 4.68
CA LEU A 90 -6.75 8.51 5.87
C LEU A 90 -6.52 9.45 7.06
N ALA A 91 -5.92 10.62 6.83
CA ALA A 91 -5.74 11.64 7.88
C ALA A 91 -7.08 12.14 8.42
N TRP A 92 -8.07 12.36 7.55
CA TRP A 92 -9.43 12.71 7.98
C TRP A 92 -10.05 11.63 8.86
N VAL A 93 -9.89 10.36 8.49
CA VAL A 93 -10.37 9.23 9.28
C VAL A 93 -9.68 9.17 10.65
N ALA A 94 -8.38 9.49 10.71
CA ALA A 94 -7.63 9.56 11.95
C ALA A 94 -8.21 10.60 12.92
N VAL A 95 -8.57 11.79 12.42
CA VAL A 95 -9.18 12.86 13.24
C VAL A 95 -10.61 12.49 13.64
N ALA A 96 -11.40 11.99 12.68
CA ALA A 96 -12.81 11.68 12.90
C ALA A 96 -13.04 10.48 13.84
N GLY A 97 -12.04 9.61 14.06
CA GLY A 97 -12.11 8.51 15.03
C GLY A 97 -13.11 7.41 14.70
N ARG A 98 -13.39 7.18 13.40
CA ARG A 98 -14.50 6.35 12.94
C ARG A 98 -14.17 4.88 12.65
N LEU A 99 -12.92 4.46 12.84
CA LEU A 99 -12.46 3.11 12.48
C LEU A 99 -11.77 2.41 13.65
N ASP A 100 -12.17 1.16 13.87
CA ASP A 100 -11.49 0.21 14.74
C ASP A 100 -10.72 -0.81 13.89
N PHE A 101 -9.40 -0.88 14.09
CA PHE A 101 -8.51 -1.77 13.35
C PHE A 101 -7.98 -2.85 14.28
N ARG A 102 -8.31 -4.11 13.99
CA ARG A 102 -7.93 -5.26 14.84
C ARG A 102 -7.72 -6.50 13.99
N ILE A 103 -6.75 -7.34 14.36
CA ILE A 103 -6.69 -8.70 13.79
C ILE A 103 -7.95 -9.44 14.22
N ARG A 104 -8.73 -9.87 13.22
CA ARG A 104 -9.97 -10.63 13.42
C ARG A 104 -9.83 -12.00 12.75
N GLY A 105 -10.44 -13.01 13.35
CA GLY A 105 -10.50 -14.35 12.75
C GLY A 105 -11.29 -14.38 11.43
N GLY A 106 -11.09 -15.44 10.65
CA GLY A 106 -11.79 -15.69 9.39
C GLY A 106 -11.01 -15.25 8.14
N GLY A 107 -11.57 -15.55 6.96
CA GLY A 107 -10.86 -15.39 5.68
C GLY A 107 -10.41 -13.95 5.39
N ARG A 108 -11.22 -12.94 5.76
CA ARG A 108 -10.85 -11.52 5.59
C ARG A 108 -9.60 -11.13 6.37
N GLY A 109 -9.53 -11.53 7.65
CA GLY A 109 -8.38 -11.23 8.50
C GLY A 109 -7.13 -12.01 8.10
N GLY A 110 -7.28 -13.29 7.72
CA GLY A 110 -6.17 -14.11 7.23
C GLY A 110 -5.53 -13.54 5.96
N ILE A 111 -6.35 -13.16 4.97
CA ILE A 111 -5.87 -12.50 3.74
C ILE A 111 -5.21 -11.17 4.07
N GLY A 112 -5.82 -10.36 4.94
CA GLY A 112 -5.24 -9.07 5.32
C GLY A 112 -3.88 -9.23 5.99
N LEU A 113 -3.72 -10.23 6.87
CA LEU A 113 -2.45 -10.51 7.53
C LEU A 113 -1.40 -11.00 6.54
N ALA A 114 -1.78 -11.88 5.60
CA ALA A 114 -0.90 -12.36 4.55
C ALA A 114 -0.37 -11.20 3.67
N MET A 115 -1.22 -10.21 3.34
CA MET A 115 -0.80 -9.02 2.59
C MET A 115 0.18 -8.14 3.37
N ILE A 116 -0.05 -7.95 4.68
CA ILE A 116 0.87 -7.21 5.54
C ILE A 116 2.24 -7.90 5.62
N VAL A 117 2.25 -9.20 5.91
CA VAL A 117 3.47 -10.02 5.99
C VAL A 117 4.20 -10.00 4.65
N TYR A 118 3.46 -10.11 3.54
CA TYR A 118 4.05 -10.03 2.22
C TYR A 118 4.77 -8.70 2.01
N ALA A 119 4.07 -7.58 2.22
CA ALA A 119 4.61 -6.25 1.98
C ALA A 119 5.85 -5.92 2.82
N MET A 120 5.91 -6.36 4.08
CA MET A 120 7.02 -6.05 4.98
C MET A 120 8.21 -7.00 4.84
N LEU A 121 7.94 -8.32 4.71
CA LEU A 121 8.97 -9.36 4.86
C LEU A 121 9.26 -10.10 3.55
N ILE A 122 8.22 -10.58 2.87
CA ILE A 122 8.39 -11.42 1.68
C ILE A 122 8.84 -10.58 0.48
N TYR A 123 8.28 -9.37 0.35
CA TYR A 123 8.58 -8.44 -0.72
C TYR A 123 10.08 -8.11 -0.85
N PRO A 124 10.78 -7.66 0.21
CA PRO A 124 12.23 -7.44 0.12
C PRO A 124 13.02 -8.75 -0.08
N ALA A 125 12.55 -9.88 0.46
CA ALA A 125 13.20 -11.18 0.25
C ALA A 125 13.15 -11.64 -1.21
N ILE A 126 12.01 -11.46 -1.91
CA ILE A 126 11.90 -11.73 -3.34
C ILE A 126 12.84 -10.82 -4.14
N GLY A 127 12.90 -9.53 -3.80
CA GLY A 127 13.85 -8.60 -4.44
C GLY A 127 15.29 -9.07 -4.31
N ALA A 128 15.71 -9.48 -3.11
CA ALA A 128 17.05 -10.01 -2.86
C ALA A 128 17.33 -11.31 -3.64
N MET A 129 16.37 -12.25 -3.66
CA MET A 129 16.48 -13.50 -4.44
C MET A 129 16.54 -13.26 -5.95
N ALA A 130 15.90 -12.21 -6.44
CA ALA A 130 15.93 -11.80 -7.84
C ALA A 130 17.24 -11.08 -8.23
N GLY A 131 18.24 -11.05 -7.34
CA GLY A 131 19.53 -10.39 -7.56
C GLY A 131 19.47 -8.87 -7.47
N GLN A 132 18.35 -8.29 -7.01
CA GLN A 132 18.23 -6.86 -6.84
C GLN A 132 18.78 -6.45 -5.48
N SER A 133 19.61 -5.41 -5.47
CA SER A 133 20.24 -4.91 -4.25
C SER A 133 19.83 -3.47 -3.96
N TYR A 134 19.72 -3.14 -2.67
CA TYR A 134 19.67 -1.74 -2.24
C TYR A 134 20.88 -0.98 -2.83
N PRO A 135 20.71 0.27 -3.32
CA PRO A 135 19.52 1.12 -3.20
C PRO A 135 18.53 1.03 -4.39
N GLY A 136 18.76 0.13 -5.36
CA GLY A 136 17.96 0.03 -6.58
C GLY A 136 16.64 -0.73 -6.44
N VAL A 137 16.04 -0.78 -5.25
CA VAL A 137 14.83 -1.58 -4.99
C VAL A 137 13.72 -0.75 -4.35
N PRO A 138 12.45 -1.01 -4.68
CA PRO A 138 11.33 -0.47 -3.90
C PRO A 138 11.40 -0.95 -2.45
N VAL A 139 11.21 -0.02 -1.50
CA VAL A 139 11.24 -0.30 -0.06
C VAL A 139 9.88 -0.03 0.58
N PHE A 140 9.46 -0.91 1.49
CA PHE A 140 8.20 -0.80 2.23
C PHE A 140 8.00 0.58 2.87
N GLY A 141 6.76 1.07 2.81
CA GLY A 141 6.31 2.31 3.48
C GLY A 141 6.78 3.62 2.84
N VAL A 142 7.74 3.56 1.91
CA VAL A 142 8.24 4.73 1.16
C VAL A 142 8.09 4.58 -0.35
N ALA A 143 7.97 3.35 -0.86
CA ALA A 143 7.65 3.03 -2.26
C ALA A 143 6.18 2.57 -2.41
N PRO A 144 5.55 2.84 -3.57
CA PRO A 144 4.10 2.72 -3.72
C PRO A 144 3.58 1.28 -3.67
N CYS A 145 4.20 0.34 -4.36
CA CYS A 145 3.70 -1.03 -4.48
C CYS A 145 3.57 -1.77 -3.13
N PRO A 146 4.62 -1.88 -2.29
CA PRO A 146 4.51 -2.54 -0.99
C PRO A 146 3.59 -1.76 -0.03
N LEU A 147 3.54 -0.43 -0.11
CA LEU A 147 2.63 0.39 0.69
C LEU A 147 1.15 0.10 0.35
N VAL A 148 0.80 -0.03 -0.93
CA VAL A 148 -0.58 -0.31 -1.35
C VAL A 148 -1.00 -1.72 -0.93
N ILE A 149 -0.14 -2.73 -1.09
CA ILE A 149 -0.41 -4.10 -0.61
C ILE A 149 -0.64 -4.11 0.91
N PHE A 150 0.23 -3.45 1.66
CA PHE A 150 0.08 -3.32 3.11
C PHE A 150 -1.22 -2.59 3.48
N THR A 151 -1.56 -1.52 2.78
CA THR A 151 -2.79 -0.75 2.98
C THR A 151 -4.03 -1.60 2.77
N PHE A 152 -4.06 -2.45 1.74
CA PHE A 152 -5.14 -3.43 1.58
C PHE A 152 -5.26 -4.33 2.80
N GLY A 153 -4.14 -4.87 3.26
CA GLY A 153 -4.12 -5.75 4.42
C GLY A 153 -4.69 -5.10 5.69
N VAL A 154 -4.28 -3.86 5.96
CA VAL A 154 -4.77 -3.09 7.12
C VAL A 154 -6.24 -2.71 6.97
N LEU A 155 -6.68 -2.23 5.78
CA LEU A 155 -8.06 -1.81 5.56
C LEU A 155 -9.04 -2.99 5.61
N LEU A 156 -8.62 -4.20 5.22
CA LEU A 156 -9.45 -5.41 5.36
C LEU A 156 -9.77 -5.74 6.82
N MET A 157 -8.93 -5.29 7.76
CA MET A 157 -9.07 -5.44 9.21
C MET A 157 -9.84 -4.28 9.88
N ALA A 158 -10.24 -3.26 9.11
CA ALA A 158 -11.02 -2.13 9.61
C ALA A 158 -12.49 -2.49 9.81
N GLU A 159 -13.08 -2.02 10.92
CA GLU A 159 -14.51 -2.03 11.16
C GLU A 159 -15.04 -0.61 11.49
N PRO A 160 -16.07 -0.13 10.77
CA PRO A 160 -16.65 -0.72 9.56
C PRO A 160 -15.69 -0.66 8.37
N LEU A 161 -15.79 -1.61 7.44
CA LEU A 161 -15.05 -1.54 6.17
C LEU A 161 -15.48 -0.33 5.33
N LEU A 162 -14.59 0.64 5.15
CA LEU A 162 -14.86 1.83 4.34
C LEU A 162 -14.41 1.62 2.88
N PHE A 163 -15.34 1.15 2.05
CA PHE A 163 -15.11 0.93 0.61
C PHE A 163 -14.48 2.12 -0.12
N ARG A 164 -14.79 3.36 0.30
CA ARG A 164 -14.22 4.58 -0.27
C ARG A 164 -12.68 4.62 -0.16
N LEU A 165 -12.10 4.10 0.92
CA LEU A 165 -10.64 4.06 1.11
C LEU A 165 -9.96 2.99 0.24
N LEU A 166 -10.71 2.08 -0.39
CA LEU A 166 -10.17 1.04 -1.26
C LEU A 166 -10.14 1.46 -2.73
N ILE A 167 -10.85 2.52 -3.13
CA ILE A 167 -10.96 2.93 -4.53
C ILE A 167 -9.58 3.29 -5.09
N ILE A 168 -8.85 4.19 -4.44
CA ILE A 168 -7.53 4.62 -4.91
C ILE A 168 -6.50 3.48 -4.86
N PRO A 169 -6.39 2.69 -3.77
CA PRO A 169 -5.56 1.48 -3.76
C PRO A 169 -5.88 0.49 -4.90
N LEU A 170 -7.17 0.27 -5.21
CA LEU A 170 -7.58 -0.61 -6.32
C LEU A 170 -7.16 -0.04 -7.67
N LEU A 171 -7.38 1.25 -7.91
CA LEU A 171 -6.92 1.91 -9.13
C LEU A 171 -5.40 1.81 -9.28
N TRP A 172 -4.66 2.08 -8.20
CA TRP A 172 -3.21 1.95 -8.20
C TRP A 172 -2.76 0.51 -8.44
N SER A 173 -3.45 -0.48 -7.88
CA SER A 173 -3.08 -1.88 -8.07
C SER A 173 -3.10 -2.29 -9.55
N LEU A 174 -4.00 -1.70 -10.33
CA LEU A 174 -4.07 -1.90 -11.78
C LEU A 174 -2.95 -1.14 -12.51
N ILE A 175 -2.75 0.13 -12.18
CA ILE A 175 -1.74 1.00 -12.82
C ILE A 175 -0.32 0.52 -12.50
N GLY A 176 0.04 0.45 -11.22
CA GLY A 176 1.36 0.00 -10.77
C GLY A 176 1.61 -1.47 -11.09
N GLY A 177 0.59 -2.33 -10.93
CA GLY A 177 0.70 -3.74 -11.26
C GLY A 177 0.98 -3.99 -12.75
N SER A 178 0.26 -3.29 -13.65
CA SER A 178 0.52 -3.40 -15.09
C SER A 178 1.92 -2.88 -15.48
N ALA A 179 2.38 -1.77 -14.88
CA ALA A 179 3.74 -1.28 -15.08
C ALA A 179 4.80 -2.29 -14.61
N ALA A 180 4.58 -2.95 -13.47
CA ALA A 180 5.49 -3.97 -12.94
C ALA A 180 5.64 -5.20 -13.84
N PHE A 181 4.56 -5.64 -14.48
CA PHE A 181 4.65 -6.71 -15.50
C PHE A 181 5.48 -6.26 -16.70
N LEU A 182 5.25 -5.05 -17.21
CA LEU A 182 5.98 -4.51 -18.36
C LEU A 182 7.46 -4.29 -18.06
N LEU A 183 7.80 -3.88 -16.83
CA LEU A 183 9.17 -3.63 -16.37
C LEU A 183 9.84 -4.86 -15.76
N ARG A 184 9.17 -6.03 -15.74
CA ARG A 184 9.68 -7.29 -15.18
C ARG A 184 10.16 -7.17 -13.72
N ILE A 185 9.34 -6.55 -12.88
CA ILE A 185 9.56 -6.42 -11.44
C ILE A 185 8.73 -7.48 -10.70
N PRO A 186 9.26 -8.70 -10.45
CA PRO A 186 8.46 -9.84 -10.00
C PRO A 186 7.83 -9.63 -8.61
N GLN A 187 8.53 -8.93 -7.70
CA GLN A 187 7.98 -8.64 -6.37
C GLN A 187 6.73 -7.74 -6.42
N ASP A 188 6.53 -7.01 -7.51
CA ASP A 188 5.37 -6.14 -7.69
C ASP A 188 4.18 -6.84 -8.34
N TRP A 189 4.31 -8.06 -8.85
CA TRP A 189 3.18 -8.80 -9.44
C TRP A 189 2.08 -9.06 -8.42
N MET A 190 2.45 -9.22 -7.15
CA MET A 190 1.50 -9.38 -6.05
C MET A 190 0.62 -8.14 -5.86
N LEU A 191 1.05 -6.95 -6.31
CA LEU A 191 0.21 -5.75 -6.26
C LEU A 191 -1.07 -5.97 -7.07
N LEU A 192 -0.95 -6.44 -8.32
CA LEU A 192 -2.12 -6.70 -9.17
C LEU A 192 -3.00 -7.81 -8.57
N LEU A 193 -2.38 -8.90 -8.11
CA LEU A 193 -3.11 -10.00 -7.48
C LEU A 193 -3.87 -9.54 -6.23
N SER A 194 -3.25 -8.72 -5.38
CA SER A 194 -3.88 -8.18 -4.17
C SER A 194 -5.13 -7.34 -4.50
N GLY A 195 -5.05 -6.52 -5.56
CA GLY A 195 -6.18 -5.75 -6.05
C GLY A 195 -7.35 -6.63 -6.53
N VAL A 196 -7.05 -7.68 -7.30
CA VAL A 196 -8.06 -8.65 -7.77
C VAL A 196 -8.73 -9.36 -6.60
N VAL A 197 -7.94 -9.84 -5.63
CA VAL A 197 -8.45 -10.53 -4.44
C VAL A 197 -9.37 -9.60 -3.63
N VAL A 198 -8.94 -8.37 -3.37
CA VAL A 198 -9.75 -7.38 -2.64
C VAL A 198 -11.04 -7.10 -3.41
N ALA A 199 -10.98 -6.80 -4.70
CA ALA A 199 -12.17 -6.53 -5.51
C ALA A 199 -13.17 -7.71 -5.49
N ALA A 200 -12.69 -8.94 -5.67
CA ALA A 200 -13.52 -10.13 -5.61
C ALA A 200 -14.22 -10.28 -4.25
N MET A 201 -13.50 -10.07 -3.15
CA MET A 201 -14.07 -10.13 -1.80
C MET A 201 -15.18 -9.09 -1.59
N LEU A 202 -14.97 -7.85 -2.06
CA LEU A 202 -15.99 -6.80 -1.96
C LEU A 202 -17.26 -7.14 -2.75
N LEU A 203 -17.12 -7.77 -3.91
CA LEU A 203 -18.25 -8.21 -4.73
C LEU A 203 -19.00 -9.38 -4.07
N LEU A 204 -18.28 -10.36 -3.51
CA LEU A 204 -18.89 -11.50 -2.82
C LEU A 204 -19.61 -11.06 -1.53
N ASP A 205 -19.04 -10.15 -0.76
CA ASP A 205 -19.66 -9.61 0.45
C ASP A 205 -20.94 -8.81 0.14
N ARG A 206 -20.95 -8.02 -0.96
CA ARG A 206 -22.16 -7.34 -1.44
C ARG A 206 -23.26 -8.33 -1.80
N ARG A 207 -22.95 -9.38 -2.57
CA ARG A 207 -23.92 -10.42 -2.96
C ARG A 207 -24.52 -11.13 -1.75
N ARG A 208 -23.71 -11.47 -0.75
CA ARG A 208 -24.16 -12.11 0.49
C ARG A 208 -25.10 -11.22 1.31
N ARG A 209 -24.82 -9.91 1.36
CA ARG A 209 -25.70 -8.94 2.05
C ARG A 209 -27.04 -8.79 1.33
N SER A 210 -27.03 -8.65 0.01
CA SER A 210 -28.27 -8.56 -0.79
C SER A 210 -29.16 -9.80 -0.66
N ALA A 211 -28.58 -11.00 -0.63
CA ALA A 211 -29.33 -12.25 -0.45
C ALA A 211 -30.00 -12.36 0.93
N LYS A 212 -29.35 -11.88 2.00
CA LYS A 212 -29.92 -11.88 3.36
C LYS A 212 -31.03 -10.86 3.60
N THR A 213 -31.14 -9.83 2.75
CA THR A 213 -32.21 -8.82 2.84
C THR A 213 -33.48 -9.26 2.10
N GLN A 214 -33.41 -10.32 1.29
CA GLN A 214 -34.54 -10.87 0.53
C GLN A 214 -35.15 -12.14 1.14
N SER A 215 -34.55 -12.67 2.22
CA SER A 215 -35.06 -13.81 3.02
C SER A 215 -35.72 -13.32 4.30
#